data_AF-A0A8B5WYH7-F1
#
_entry.id   AF-A0A8B5WYH7-F1
#
_cell.length_a   1.000
_cell.length_b   1.000
_cell.length_c   1.000
_cell.angle_alpha   90.00
_cell.angle_beta   90.00
_cell.angle_gamma   90.00
#
_symmetry.space_group_name_H-M   'P 1'
#
loop_
_entity.id
_entity.type
_entity.pdbx_description
1 polymer ?
#
loop_
_entity_poly.entity_id
_entity_poly.type
_entity_poly.pdbx_seq_one_letter_code
_entity_poly.pdbx_strand_id
1 'polypeptide(L)'
;MSGSRIGIKLADGSFFAILDRDETDKKKRLVLTTVRDGQTQVHIDLYQGLDSEAAGGEYVGSLVIDGINPATKGEADITLVVGIDADGNLSATATDSSSGERQSLSVGLETLGGGSDFDMPNFEIDDFEAGMDDEMSDVGALQSDDVADDLADPLEDLAELDSELEPESDPIDEDSHVTRSFEIGGPIEPAVPRRAGVFLVVGFVLLALAAVGLLSYLVYRLLQGPDVQPLEAAGLVFAYAEAAIVGITSRL
;
A
#
# COMPACT_ATOMS: atom_id res chain seq x y z
N MET A 1 26.92 -16.52 -12.35
CA MET A 1 25.55 -16.23 -11.88
C MET A 1 25.34 -14.76 -12.15
N SER A 2 24.56 -14.44 -13.18
CA SER A 2 24.21 -13.06 -13.51
C SER A 2 23.09 -12.63 -12.56
N GLY A 3 23.45 -12.38 -11.29
CA GLY A 3 22.52 -12.19 -10.19
C GLY A 3 21.83 -10.84 -10.28
N SER A 4 20.84 -10.71 -11.16
CA SER A 4 20.01 -9.52 -11.22
C SER A 4 19.08 -9.46 -10.01
N ARG A 5 18.94 -8.28 -9.41
CA ARG A 5 18.07 -8.01 -8.26
C ARG A 5 16.84 -7.25 -8.69
N ILE A 6 15.73 -7.58 -8.04
CA ILE A 6 14.46 -6.89 -8.13
C ILE A 6 14.32 -6.01 -6.90
N GLY A 7 14.00 -4.74 -7.12
CA GLY A 7 13.85 -3.77 -6.07
C GLY A 7 12.90 -2.65 -6.46
N ILE A 8 12.79 -1.69 -5.54
CA ILE A 8 11.99 -0.49 -5.72
C ILE A 8 12.86 0.76 -5.66
N LYS A 9 12.40 1.82 -6.30
CA LYS A 9 12.97 3.16 -6.12
C LYS A 9 12.23 3.88 -5.00
N LEU A 10 12.97 4.37 -4.02
CA LEU A 10 12.42 5.17 -2.94
C LEU A 10 12.35 6.65 -3.35
N ALA A 11 11.59 7.45 -2.59
CA ALA A 11 11.38 8.86 -2.91
C ALA A 11 12.65 9.72 -2.84
N ASP A 12 13.68 9.26 -2.11
CA ASP A 12 15.00 9.88 -2.05
C ASP A 12 15.88 9.55 -3.28
N GLY A 13 15.35 8.76 -4.21
CA GLY A 13 16.05 8.31 -5.41
C GLY A 13 16.92 7.08 -5.20
N SER A 14 17.01 6.55 -3.98
CA SER A 14 17.78 5.35 -3.68
C SER A 14 17.08 4.08 -4.18
N PHE A 15 17.88 3.06 -4.50
CA PHE A 15 17.40 1.74 -4.87
C PHE A 15 17.36 0.83 -3.64
N PHE A 16 16.21 0.23 -3.38
CA PHE A 16 16.08 -0.78 -2.34
C PHE A 16 15.86 -2.16 -2.97
N ALA A 17 16.88 -3.01 -2.92
CA ALA A 17 16.80 -4.38 -3.39
C ALA A 17 15.96 -5.25 -2.44
N ILE A 18 15.00 -5.98 -2.99
CA ILE A 18 14.07 -6.82 -2.22
C ILE A 18 14.42 -8.30 -2.43
N LEU A 19 14.47 -8.76 -3.67
CA LEU A 19 14.67 -10.17 -4.05
C LEU A 19 15.75 -10.28 -5.11
N ASP A 20 16.47 -11.41 -5.16
CA ASP A 20 17.28 -11.75 -6.32
C ASP A 20 16.44 -12.52 -7.34
N ARG A 21 16.70 -12.36 -8.65
CA ARG A 21 15.98 -13.04 -9.74
C ARG A 21 16.05 -14.57 -9.63
N ASP A 22 17.14 -15.07 -9.07
CA ASP A 22 17.36 -16.50 -8.85
C ASP A 22 16.54 -17.05 -7.65
N GLU A 23 15.92 -16.19 -6.83
CA GLU A 23 15.05 -16.61 -5.72
C GLU A 23 13.64 -16.98 -6.21
N THR A 24 13.46 -18.21 -6.68
CA THR A 24 12.15 -18.76 -7.08
C THR A 24 11.28 -19.13 -5.87
N ASP A 25 9.96 -18.99 -6.00
CA ASP A 25 8.93 -19.34 -4.99
C ASP A 25 9.09 -18.64 -3.61
N LYS A 26 9.81 -17.51 -3.58
CA LYS A 26 9.92 -16.68 -2.38
C LYS A 26 9.09 -15.42 -2.51
N LYS A 27 8.43 -15.08 -1.39
CA LYS A 27 7.74 -13.80 -1.22
C LYS A 27 8.40 -13.03 -0.08
N LYS A 28 8.71 -11.76 -0.32
CA LYS A 28 9.17 -10.82 0.70
C LYS A 28 8.14 -9.73 0.90
N ARG A 29 8.04 -9.30 2.15
CA ARG A 29 7.09 -8.28 2.60
C ARG A 29 7.87 -7.10 3.15
N LEU A 30 7.57 -5.92 2.66
CA LEU A 30 8.11 -4.64 3.06
C LEU A 30 6.97 -3.72 3.51
N VAL A 31 7.23 -2.88 4.50
CA VAL A 31 6.31 -1.84 4.93
C VAL A 31 6.90 -0.50 4.49
N LEU A 32 6.13 0.25 3.73
CA LEU A 32 6.44 1.56 3.19
C LEU A 32 5.53 2.61 3.84
N THR A 33 5.94 3.86 3.79
CA THR A 33 5.20 4.98 4.36
C THR A 33 5.25 6.22 3.47
N THR A 34 4.42 7.21 3.78
CA THR A 34 4.34 8.48 3.06
C THR A 34 5.53 9.37 3.38
N VAL A 35 5.96 10.14 2.38
CA VAL A 35 7.13 11.02 2.46
C VAL A 35 6.75 12.50 2.60
N ARG A 36 5.47 12.83 2.37
CA ARG A 36 4.89 14.16 2.50
C ARG A 36 3.65 14.12 3.39
N ASP A 37 3.41 15.21 4.13
CA ASP A 37 2.20 15.37 4.93
C ASP A 37 0.98 15.50 4.02
N GLY A 38 -0.13 14.86 4.38
CA GLY A 38 -1.37 14.89 3.61
C GLY A 38 -1.29 14.17 2.25
N GLN A 39 -0.31 13.30 2.05
CA GLN A 39 -0.14 12.54 0.81
C GLN A 39 -1.29 11.53 0.62
N THR A 40 -2.08 11.71 -0.45
CA THR A 40 -3.26 10.86 -0.75
C THR A 40 -3.01 9.78 -1.80
N GLN A 41 -1.84 9.80 -2.44
CA GLN A 41 -1.44 8.85 -3.48
C GLN A 41 0.01 8.42 -3.27
N VAL A 42 0.31 7.13 -3.46
CA VAL A 42 1.66 6.56 -3.40
C VAL A 42 1.96 5.86 -4.73
N HIS A 43 3.11 6.21 -5.32
CA HIS A 43 3.65 5.60 -6.53
C HIS A 43 4.84 4.70 -6.16
N ILE A 44 4.81 3.43 -6.55
CA ILE A 44 5.86 2.46 -6.26
C ILE A 44 6.35 1.90 -7.59
N ASP A 45 7.58 2.25 -7.94
CA ASP A 45 8.24 1.80 -9.17
C ASP A 45 9.12 0.59 -8.89
N LEU A 46 8.94 -0.47 -9.69
CA LEU A 46 9.72 -1.70 -9.63
C LEU A 46 10.77 -1.73 -10.75
N TYR A 47 11.99 -2.10 -10.38
CA TYR A 47 13.13 -2.20 -11.29
C TYR A 47 13.86 -3.52 -11.10
N GLN A 48 14.45 -4.00 -12.20
CA GLN A 48 15.35 -5.15 -12.26
C GLN A 48 16.75 -4.67 -12.69
N GLY A 49 17.78 -4.89 -11.88
CA GLY A 49 19.14 -4.39 -12.16
C GLY A 49 20.24 -5.37 -11.74
N LEU A 50 21.49 -5.15 -12.19
CA LEU A 50 22.65 -6.00 -11.86
C LEU A 50 23.49 -5.42 -10.72
N ASP A 51 23.54 -4.10 -10.61
CA ASP A 51 24.27 -3.37 -9.56
C ASP A 51 23.28 -2.58 -8.69
N SER A 52 23.68 -2.24 -7.46
CA SER A 52 22.84 -1.56 -6.45
C SER A 52 22.37 -0.15 -6.83
N GLU A 53 22.57 0.26 -8.08
CA GLU A 53 22.27 1.60 -8.58
C GLU A 53 21.01 1.56 -9.46
N ALA A 54 19.95 2.25 -9.04
CA ALA A 54 18.71 2.40 -9.80
C ALA A 54 18.93 3.02 -11.20
N ALA A 55 20.08 3.68 -11.44
CA ALA A 55 20.36 4.40 -12.67
C ALA A 55 20.56 3.51 -13.91
N GLY A 56 20.79 2.20 -13.73
CA GLY A 56 20.98 1.24 -14.83
C GLY A 56 19.99 0.07 -14.81
N GLY A 57 18.94 0.12 -14.00
CA GLY A 57 17.95 -0.94 -13.89
C GLY A 57 16.90 -0.90 -15.01
N GLU A 58 16.51 -2.05 -15.52
CA GLU A 58 15.36 -2.23 -16.39
C GLU A 58 14.06 -2.00 -15.61
N TYR A 59 13.19 -1.15 -16.13
CA TYR A 59 11.89 -0.88 -15.53
C TYR A 59 10.93 -2.05 -15.76
N VAL A 60 10.32 -2.54 -14.69
CA VAL A 60 9.40 -3.69 -14.73
C VAL A 60 7.95 -3.24 -14.72
N GLY A 61 7.62 -2.24 -13.91
CA GLY A 61 6.27 -1.71 -13.78
C GLY A 61 6.08 -0.85 -12.53
N SER A 62 4.90 -0.24 -12.40
CA SER A 62 4.54 0.61 -11.27
C SER A 62 3.23 0.19 -10.63
N LEU A 63 3.11 0.45 -9.33
CA LEU A 63 1.90 0.31 -8.55
C LEU A 63 1.49 1.70 -8.04
N VAL A 64 0.24 2.08 -8.27
CA VAL A 64 -0.29 3.38 -7.83
C VAL A 64 -1.44 3.14 -6.86
N ILE A 65 -1.23 3.44 -5.58
CA ILE A 65 -2.32 3.40 -4.59
C ILE A 65 -2.88 4.81 -4.46
N ASP A 66 -4.15 4.96 -4.81
CA ASP A 66 -4.95 6.16 -4.63
C ASP A 66 -5.82 6.04 -3.36
N GLY A 67 -6.40 7.17 -2.92
CA GLY A 67 -7.39 7.16 -1.84
C GLY A 67 -6.82 6.95 -0.43
N ILE A 68 -5.52 7.20 -0.23
CA ILE A 68 -4.89 7.12 1.10
C ILE A 68 -5.43 8.26 1.96
N ASN A 69 -5.82 7.95 3.20
CA ASN A 69 -6.29 8.96 4.14
C ASN A 69 -5.18 9.98 4.43
N PRO A 70 -5.46 11.30 4.35
CA PRO A 70 -4.46 12.32 4.66
C PRO A 70 -3.95 12.17 6.09
N ALA A 71 -2.66 11.85 6.23
CA ALA A 71 -1.97 11.69 7.51
C ALA A 71 -0.62 12.42 7.49
N THR A 72 0.04 12.52 8.65
CA THR A 72 1.40 13.07 8.72
C THR A 72 2.37 12.12 8.02
N LYS A 73 3.48 12.62 7.49
CA LYS A 73 4.54 11.77 6.91
C LYS A 73 4.96 10.69 7.92
N GLY A 74 5.15 9.47 7.45
CA GLY A 74 5.55 8.35 8.32
C GLY A 74 4.43 7.63 9.06
N GLU A 75 3.18 8.14 9.04
CA GLU A 75 2.05 7.51 9.76
C GLU A 75 1.29 6.48 8.93
N ALA A 76 1.29 6.61 7.60
CA ALA A 76 0.61 5.66 6.72
C ALA A 76 1.42 4.35 6.62
N ASP A 77 0.73 3.21 6.74
CA ASP A 77 1.31 1.87 6.68
C ASP A 77 0.91 1.15 5.38
N ILE A 78 1.77 1.25 4.36
CA ILE A 78 1.59 0.59 3.07
C ILE A 78 2.39 -0.71 3.05
N THR A 79 1.72 -1.85 3.03
CA THR A 79 2.38 -3.16 2.92
C THR A 79 2.59 -3.52 1.45
N LEU A 80 3.85 -3.67 1.04
CA LEU A 80 4.26 -4.18 -0.25
C LEU A 80 4.71 -5.65 -0.12
N VAL A 81 4.11 -6.54 -0.90
CA VAL A 81 4.50 -7.94 -1.03
C VAL A 81 5.00 -8.17 -2.45
N VAL A 82 6.22 -8.64 -2.58
CA VAL A 82 6.86 -8.94 -3.86
C VAL A 82 7.29 -10.40 -3.85
N GLY A 83 7.16 -11.11 -4.96
CA GLY A 83 7.67 -12.47 -5.10
C GLY A 83 7.70 -12.95 -6.53
N ILE A 84 8.55 -13.93 -6.80
CA ILE A 84 8.71 -14.57 -8.11
C ILE A 84 8.11 -15.97 -8.02
N ASP A 85 7.28 -16.35 -8.99
CA ASP A 85 6.72 -17.70 -9.09
C ASP A 85 7.67 -18.68 -9.80
N ALA A 86 7.31 -19.97 -9.77
CA ALA A 86 8.06 -21.04 -10.44
C ALA A 86 8.18 -20.85 -11.97
N ASP A 87 7.26 -20.11 -12.57
CA ASP A 87 7.22 -19.80 -14.00
C ASP A 87 8.08 -18.57 -14.36
N GLY A 88 8.66 -17.89 -13.36
CA GLY A 88 9.48 -16.70 -13.54
C GLY A 88 8.69 -15.39 -13.70
N ASN A 89 7.41 -15.36 -13.33
CA ASN A 89 6.65 -14.11 -13.24
C ASN A 89 6.83 -13.44 -11.88
N LEU A 90 7.09 -12.14 -11.90
CA LEU A 90 7.09 -11.29 -10.73
C LEU A 90 5.66 -10.88 -10.41
N SER A 91 5.25 -11.21 -9.19
CA SER A 91 4.04 -10.71 -8.55
C SER A 91 4.40 -9.63 -7.54
N ALA A 92 3.75 -8.47 -7.64
CA ALA A 92 3.85 -7.40 -6.67
C ALA A 92 2.45 -6.97 -6.23
N THR A 93 2.25 -6.77 -4.94
CA THR A 93 0.97 -6.36 -4.37
C THR A 93 1.22 -5.33 -3.28
N ALA A 94 0.66 -4.15 -3.44
CA ALA A 94 0.70 -3.09 -2.45
C ALA A 94 -0.69 -2.95 -1.82
N THR A 95 -0.76 -2.80 -0.50
CA THR A 95 -2.00 -2.65 0.25
C THR A 95 -1.82 -1.59 1.33
N ASP A 96 -2.66 -0.57 1.34
CA ASP A 96 -2.73 0.37 2.45
C ASP A 96 -3.61 -0.20 3.57
N SER A 97 -3.07 -0.21 4.79
CA SER A 97 -3.76 -0.75 5.96
C SER A 97 -4.88 0.17 6.45
N SER A 98 -4.82 1.47 6.13
CA SER A 98 -5.75 2.47 6.64
C SER A 98 -7.00 2.64 5.75
N SER A 99 -6.83 2.77 4.43
CA SER A 99 -7.92 2.85 3.47
C SER A 99 -8.45 1.47 3.06
N GLY A 100 -7.61 0.42 3.13
CA GLY A 100 -7.93 -0.91 2.61
C GLY A 100 -7.73 -1.03 1.09
N GLU A 101 -7.32 0.03 0.42
CA GLU A 101 -7.02 0.05 -1.02
C GLU A 101 -5.85 -0.89 -1.33
N ARG A 102 -5.95 -1.61 -2.45
CA ARG A 102 -4.95 -2.57 -2.90
C ARG A 102 -4.75 -2.45 -4.40
N GLN A 103 -3.49 -2.53 -4.81
CA GLN A 103 -3.11 -2.73 -6.20
C GLN A 103 -2.18 -3.94 -6.33
N SER A 104 -2.29 -4.62 -7.47
CA SER A 104 -1.45 -5.76 -7.79
C SER A 104 -0.99 -5.72 -9.24
N LEU A 105 0.25 -6.14 -9.46
CA LEU A 105 0.92 -6.22 -10.75
C LEU A 105 1.53 -7.63 -10.89
N SER A 106 1.40 -8.21 -12.08
CA SER A 106 2.05 -9.48 -12.44
C SER A 106 2.72 -9.33 -13.79
N VAL A 107 4.03 -9.52 -13.87
CA VAL A 107 4.84 -9.32 -15.09
C VAL A 107 5.80 -10.50 -15.27
N GLY A 108 5.87 -11.05 -16.48
CA GLY A 108 6.84 -12.09 -16.83
C GLY A 108 8.24 -11.52 -16.99
N LEU A 109 9.24 -12.07 -16.28
CA LEU A 109 10.62 -11.56 -16.34
C LEU A 109 11.39 -12.04 -17.59
N GLU A 110 10.86 -13.03 -18.30
CA GLU A 110 11.46 -13.54 -19.54
C GLU A 110 11.19 -12.62 -20.74
N THR A 111 10.05 -11.94 -20.74
CA THR A 111 9.64 -11.04 -21.84
C THR A 111 10.36 -9.69 -21.82
N LEU A 112 10.95 -9.32 -20.67
CA LEU A 112 11.66 -8.06 -20.50
C LEU A 112 13.10 -8.13 -21.04
N GLY A 113 13.79 -9.26 -20.84
CA GLY A 113 15.17 -9.45 -21.31
C GLY A 113 15.36 -9.63 -22.83
N GLY A 114 14.29 -9.58 -23.62
CA GLY A 114 14.31 -9.70 -25.08
C GLY A 114 14.31 -8.33 -25.74
N GLY A 115 15.47 -7.70 -25.85
CA GLY A 115 15.64 -6.45 -26.58
C GLY A 115 15.09 -6.55 -28.01
N SER A 116 14.10 -5.71 -28.31
CA SER A 116 13.91 -5.07 -29.62
C SER A 116 14.07 -5.91 -30.90
N ASP A 117 13.56 -7.14 -30.95
CA ASP A 117 13.28 -7.82 -32.24
C ASP A 117 11.93 -7.36 -32.81
N PHE A 118 11.62 -6.07 -32.70
CA PHE A 118 10.64 -5.48 -33.60
C PHE A 118 11.36 -5.33 -34.93
N ASP A 119 11.13 -6.31 -35.81
CA ASP A 119 11.51 -6.28 -37.22
C ASP A 119 10.91 -5.01 -37.83
N MET A 120 11.68 -3.92 -37.82
CA MET A 120 11.28 -2.68 -38.46
C MET A 120 11.24 -2.98 -39.96
N PRO A 121 10.08 -2.93 -40.61
CA PRO A 121 10.03 -3.09 -42.05
C PRO A 121 10.91 -1.99 -42.64
N ASN A 122 11.93 -2.41 -43.40
CA ASN A 122 12.79 -1.52 -44.16
C ASN A 122 11.90 -0.77 -45.17
N PHE A 123 11.46 0.44 -44.80
CA PHE A 123 10.79 1.35 -45.72
C PHE A 123 11.87 1.87 -46.69
N GLU A 124 12.00 1.22 -47.83
CA GLU A 124 12.77 1.75 -48.96
C GLU A 124 12.08 3.04 -49.42
N ILE A 125 12.74 4.18 -49.18
CA ILE A 125 12.32 5.51 -49.63
C ILE A 125 12.79 5.66 -51.08
N ASP A 126 12.14 4.97 -52.02
CA ASP A 126 12.45 5.12 -53.45
C ASP A 126 11.39 5.95 -54.21
N ASP A 127 10.23 6.23 -53.60
CA ASP A 127 9.08 6.83 -54.32
C ASP A 127 8.87 8.35 -54.12
N PHE A 128 9.75 9.06 -53.38
CA PHE A 128 9.54 10.49 -53.08
C PHE A 128 10.29 11.49 -53.98
N GLU A 129 11.21 11.03 -54.85
CA GLU A 129 11.97 11.93 -55.74
C GLU A 129 11.26 12.25 -57.06
N ALA A 130 10.08 11.68 -57.33
CA ALA A 130 9.42 11.79 -58.64
C ALA A 130 8.33 12.89 -58.76
N GLY A 131 8.27 13.85 -57.83
CA GLY A 131 7.16 14.83 -57.79
C GLY A 131 7.50 16.28 -57.45
N MET A 132 8.78 16.66 -57.36
CA MET A 132 9.18 18.02 -56.94
C MET A 132 9.74 18.90 -58.07
N ASP A 133 9.74 18.40 -59.30
CA ASP A 133 10.22 19.09 -60.50
C ASP A 133 9.13 19.86 -61.26
N ASP A 134 7.84 19.60 -61.03
CA ASP A 134 6.75 20.25 -61.79
C ASP A 134 6.05 21.44 -61.08
N GLU A 135 6.17 21.61 -59.76
CA GLU A 135 5.42 22.63 -58.99
C GLU A 135 6.24 23.87 -58.61
N MET A 136 7.24 24.25 -59.41
CA MET A 136 8.03 25.47 -59.19
C MET A 136 7.76 26.59 -60.21
N SER A 137 6.79 26.41 -61.12
CA SER A 137 6.53 27.35 -62.21
C SER A 137 5.34 28.32 -61.98
N ASP A 138 4.51 28.13 -60.96
CA ASP A 138 3.25 28.91 -60.81
C ASP A 138 3.18 29.86 -59.60
N VAL A 139 4.19 29.89 -58.72
CA VAL A 139 4.21 30.79 -57.54
C VAL A 139 4.86 32.17 -57.79
N GLY A 140 5.11 32.51 -59.06
CA GLY A 140 5.86 33.71 -59.45
C GLY A 140 5.06 35.03 -59.51
N ALA A 141 3.77 35.05 -59.15
CA ALA A 141 2.95 36.23 -59.39
C ALA A 141 1.81 36.45 -58.39
N LEU A 142 2.09 36.49 -57.08
CA LEU A 142 1.16 37.06 -56.10
C LEU A 142 1.89 38.02 -55.15
N GLN A 143 1.91 39.28 -55.59
CA GLN A 143 1.77 40.53 -54.83
C GLN A 143 2.43 40.63 -53.44
N SER A 144 3.52 41.40 -53.41
CA SER A 144 4.31 41.74 -52.24
C SER A 144 3.90 43.10 -51.67
N ASP A 145 2.66 43.30 -51.19
CA ASP A 145 2.26 44.64 -50.71
C ASP A 145 1.38 44.72 -49.44
N ASP A 146 1.00 43.62 -48.76
CA ASP A 146 -0.07 43.71 -47.72
C ASP A 146 0.23 43.13 -46.31
N VAL A 147 1.50 43.02 -45.90
CA VAL A 147 1.84 42.46 -44.55
C VAL A 147 2.71 43.35 -43.67
N ALA A 148 2.71 44.66 -43.92
CA ALA A 148 3.53 45.61 -43.17
C ALA A 148 2.83 46.37 -42.02
N ASP A 149 1.56 46.07 -41.69
CA ASP A 149 0.76 46.96 -40.81
C ASP A 149 0.19 46.33 -39.51
N ASP A 150 0.62 45.12 -39.09
CA ASP A 150 -0.01 44.43 -37.93
C ASP A 150 0.96 43.99 -36.81
N LEU A 151 2.15 44.60 -36.68
CA LEU A 151 3.11 44.24 -35.62
C LEU A 151 3.63 45.41 -34.79
N ALA A 152 2.93 46.54 -34.80
CA ALA A 152 3.15 47.59 -33.81
C ALA A 152 2.23 47.34 -32.60
N ASP A 153 2.85 47.26 -31.41
CA ASP A 153 2.26 47.18 -30.07
C ASP A 153 1.74 45.80 -29.62
N PRO A 154 2.52 45.05 -28.80
CA PRO A 154 2.62 45.40 -27.38
C PRO A 154 3.98 45.01 -26.74
N LEU A 155 4.96 45.92 -26.71
CA LEU A 155 6.19 45.71 -25.94
C LEU A 155 6.40 46.72 -24.79
N GLU A 156 5.38 47.51 -24.47
CA GLU A 156 5.47 48.52 -23.40
C GLU A 156 5.08 48.01 -21.99
N ASP A 157 4.58 46.77 -21.86
CA ASP A 157 4.06 46.27 -20.57
C ASP A 157 5.05 45.42 -19.75
N LEU A 158 6.29 45.20 -20.21
CA LEU A 158 7.28 44.37 -19.51
C LEU A 158 8.35 45.16 -18.74
N ALA A 159 8.30 46.49 -18.78
CA ALA A 159 9.31 47.36 -18.16
C ALA A 159 8.99 47.81 -16.72
N GLU A 160 7.81 47.47 -16.18
CA GLU A 160 7.36 47.97 -14.86
C GLU A 160 7.40 46.95 -13.70
N LEU A 161 8.03 45.78 -13.86
CA LEU A 161 8.15 44.79 -12.77
C LEU A 161 9.60 44.41 -12.40
N ASP A 162 10.53 45.37 -12.42
CA ASP A 162 11.91 45.18 -11.95
C ASP A 162 12.28 46.05 -10.73
N SER A 163 11.30 46.48 -9.94
CA SER A 163 11.56 47.21 -8.70
C SER A 163 10.80 46.62 -7.52
N GLU A 164 11.30 45.50 -6.99
CA GLU A 164 11.37 45.19 -5.55
C GLU A 164 11.61 43.71 -5.34
N LEU A 165 12.88 43.29 -5.29
CA LEU A 165 13.31 42.16 -4.46
C LEU A 165 14.80 42.35 -4.17
N GLU A 166 15.10 42.95 -3.02
CA GLU A 166 16.47 42.99 -2.49
C GLU A 166 16.95 41.55 -2.21
N PRO A 167 18.14 41.13 -2.70
CA PRO A 167 18.75 39.89 -2.25
C PRO A 167 19.46 40.13 -0.92
N GLU A 168 18.82 39.81 0.20
CA GLU A 168 19.52 39.57 1.45
C GLU A 168 20.38 38.32 1.30
N SER A 169 21.68 38.54 1.06
CA SER A 169 22.70 37.51 1.07
C SER A 169 23.16 37.27 2.51
N ASP A 170 22.64 36.24 3.16
CA ASP A 170 23.30 35.67 4.34
C ASP A 170 24.64 35.03 3.92
N PRO A 171 25.77 35.34 4.58
CA PRO A 171 27.05 34.75 4.27
C PRO A 171 27.07 33.26 4.66
N ILE A 172 27.39 32.40 3.68
CA ILE A 172 27.65 30.98 3.89
C ILE A 172 29.01 30.86 4.59
N ASP A 173 29.00 30.54 5.89
CA ASP A 173 30.19 30.14 6.63
C ASP A 173 30.69 28.77 6.12
N GLU A 174 31.70 28.80 5.26
CA GLU A 174 32.62 27.67 5.03
C GLU A 174 33.51 27.47 6.25
N ASP A 175 33.03 26.73 7.26
CA ASP A 175 33.91 25.92 8.12
C ASP A 175 33.11 25.03 9.08
N SER A 176 32.87 23.78 8.68
CA SER A 176 32.87 22.67 9.65
C SER A 176 33.02 21.33 8.94
N HIS A 177 34.28 20.94 8.75
CA HIS A 177 34.64 19.53 8.73
C HIS A 177 34.23 18.88 10.05
N VAL A 178 33.03 18.29 10.11
CA VAL A 178 32.69 17.27 11.11
C VAL A 178 32.77 15.92 10.42
N THR A 179 34.00 15.41 10.32
CA THR A 179 34.23 13.96 10.31
C THR A 179 33.73 13.40 11.64
N ARG A 180 32.44 13.08 11.73
CA ARG A 180 31.96 12.11 12.72
C ARG A 180 32.00 10.75 12.06
N SER A 181 33.02 9.98 12.43
CA SER A 181 33.09 8.54 12.20
C SER A 181 31.78 7.92 12.67
N PHE A 182 30.92 7.54 11.71
CA PHE A 182 29.75 6.74 11.97
C PHE A 182 30.26 5.31 12.18
N GLU A 183 30.21 4.82 13.42
CA GLU A 183 30.56 3.45 13.74
C GLU A 183 29.64 2.51 12.94
N ILE A 184 30.28 1.61 12.19
CA ILE A 184 29.64 0.54 11.45
C ILE A 184 28.91 -0.33 12.47
N GLY A 185 27.60 -0.13 12.58
CA GLY A 185 26.71 -1.14 13.16
C GLY A 185 26.90 -2.43 12.37
N GLY A 186 27.34 -3.47 13.07
CA GLY A 186 27.62 -4.79 12.49
C GLY A 186 26.41 -5.41 11.76
N PRO A 187 26.61 -6.58 11.14
CA PRO A 187 25.57 -7.25 10.36
C PRO A 187 24.27 -7.34 11.16
N ILE A 188 23.19 -6.82 10.57
CA ILE A 188 21.85 -6.82 11.17
C ILE A 188 21.47 -8.29 11.37
N GLU A 189 21.48 -8.74 12.62
CA GLU A 189 20.99 -10.07 12.98
C GLU A 189 19.55 -10.22 12.48
N PRO A 190 19.18 -11.36 11.88
CA PRO A 190 17.83 -11.58 11.40
C PRO A 190 16.87 -11.44 12.59
N ALA A 191 15.86 -10.59 12.43
CA ALA A 191 14.83 -10.37 13.43
C ALA A 191 14.27 -11.72 13.89
N VAL A 192 14.62 -12.13 15.11
CA VAL A 192 14.00 -13.27 15.77
C VAL A 192 12.50 -12.98 15.78
N PRO A 193 11.64 -13.88 15.25
CA PRO A 193 10.21 -13.65 15.29
C PRO A 193 9.85 -13.42 16.76
N ARG A 194 9.33 -12.23 17.08
CA ARG A 194 8.80 -11.95 18.41
C ARG A 194 7.77 -13.02 18.66
N ARG A 195 8.11 -13.99 19.51
CA ARG A 195 7.21 -15.04 19.97
C ARG A 195 6.00 -14.30 20.51
N ALA A 196 4.92 -14.25 19.73
CA ALA A 196 3.63 -13.79 20.21
C ALA A 196 3.37 -14.58 21.48
N GLY A 197 3.30 -13.84 22.59
CA GLY A 197 3.69 -14.34 23.90
C GLY A 197 3.00 -15.65 24.25
N VAL A 198 3.77 -16.58 24.82
CA VAL A 198 3.25 -17.74 25.55
C VAL A 198 2.08 -17.32 26.47
N PHE A 199 2.12 -16.10 26.99
CA PHE A 199 1.06 -15.46 27.78
C PHE A 199 -0.31 -15.39 27.09
N LEU A 200 -0.38 -15.18 25.77
CA LEU A 200 -1.65 -15.11 25.05
C LEU A 200 -2.28 -16.51 24.93
N VAL A 201 -1.47 -17.52 24.59
CA VAL A 201 -1.93 -18.92 24.52
C VAL A 201 -2.35 -19.43 25.90
N VAL A 202 -1.58 -19.13 26.95
CA VAL A 202 -1.93 -19.49 28.34
C VAL A 202 -3.22 -18.79 28.78
N GLY A 203 -3.43 -17.53 28.38
CA GLY A 203 -4.68 -16.81 28.64
C GLY A 203 -5.91 -17.49 28.03
N PHE A 204 -5.83 -17.91 26.76
CA PHE A 204 -6.92 -18.63 26.10
C PHE A 204 -7.20 -20.00 26.75
N VAL A 205 -6.17 -20.73 27.18
CA VAL A 205 -6.33 -22.01 27.87
C VAL A 205 -7.02 -21.85 29.22
N LEU A 206 -6.64 -20.84 30.01
CA LEU A 206 -7.29 -20.56 31.29
C LEU A 206 -8.75 -20.12 31.12
N LEU A 207 -9.03 -19.30 30.10
CA LEU A 207 -10.40 -18.88 29.78
C LEU A 207 -11.27 -20.06 29.36
N ALA A 208 -10.73 -20.98 28.53
CA ALA A 208 -11.44 -22.19 28.13
C ALA A 208 -11.75 -23.10 29.33
N LEU A 209 -10.80 -23.30 30.25
CA LEU A 209 -11.02 -24.09 31.46
C LEU A 209 -12.07 -23.46 32.39
N ALA A 210 -12.05 -22.14 32.55
CA ALA A 210 -13.07 -21.42 33.32
C ALA A 210 -14.46 -21.56 32.70
N ALA A 211 -14.57 -21.50 31.37
CA ALA A 211 -15.83 -21.68 30.65
C ALA A 211 -16.40 -23.10 30.83
N VAL A 212 -15.55 -24.14 30.74
CA VAL A 212 -15.96 -25.54 30.99
C VAL A 212 -16.41 -25.73 32.45
N GLY A 213 -15.70 -25.14 33.41
CA GLY A 213 -16.08 -25.17 34.83
C GLY A 213 -17.43 -24.49 35.08
N LEU A 214 -17.65 -23.31 34.49
CA LEU A 214 -18.92 -22.57 34.60
C LEU A 214 -20.08 -23.35 33.97
N LEU A 215 -19.86 -23.96 32.80
CA LEU A 215 -20.86 -24.78 32.13
C LEU A 215 -21.21 -26.01 32.96
N SER A 216 -20.20 -26.69 33.52
CA SER A 216 -20.39 -27.83 34.44
C SER A 216 -21.19 -27.42 35.69
N TYR A 217 -20.87 -26.26 36.27
CA TYR A 217 -21.59 -25.71 37.42
C TYR A 217 -23.05 -25.35 37.08
N LEU A 218 -23.30 -24.75 35.92
CA LEU A 218 -24.65 -24.44 35.46
C LEU A 218 -25.48 -25.71 35.25
N VAL A 219 -24.88 -26.74 34.67
CA VAL A 219 -25.53 -28.06 34.51
C VAL A 219 -25.81 -28.66 35.88
N TYR A 220 -24.84 -28.68 36.80
CA TYR A 220 -25.03 -29.16 38.17
C TYR A 220 -26.17 -28.43 38.89
N ARG A 221 -26.22 -27.09 38.76
CA ARG A 221 -27.28 -26.25 39.34
C ARG A 221 -28.64 -26.52 38.69
N LEU A 222 -28.68 -26.82 37.39
CA LEU A 222 -29.92 -27.17 36.69
C LEU A 222 -30.45 -28.54 37.15
N LEU A 223 -29.55 -29.49 37.45
CA LEU A 223 -29.91 -30.83 37.89
C LEU A 223 -30.39 -30.92 39.35
N GLN A 224 -30.00 -29.99 40.23
CA GLN A 224 -30.38 -30.07 41.65
C GLN A 224 -31.76 -29.55 42.00
N GLY A 225 -32.47 -28.88 41.08
CA GLY A 225 -33.76 -28.25 41.38
C GLY A 225 -33.63 -27.14 42.46
N PRO A 226 -34.63 -26.28 42.62
CA PRO A 226 -34.60 -25.26 43.66
C PRO A 226 -34.66 -25.92 45.04
N ASP A 227 -33.73 -25.56 45.93
CA ASP A 227 -33.76 -25.91 47.36
C ASP A 227 -35.14 -25.57 47.93
N VAL A 228 -35.97 -26.59 48.15
CA VAL A 228 -37.24 -26.45 48.87
C VAL A 228 -36.89 -26.27 50.33
N GLN A 229 -37.02 -25.04 50.83
CA GLN A 229 -36.91 -24.78 52.27
C GLN A 229 -37.92 -25.68 53.01
N PRO A 230 -37.50 -26.44 54.04
CA PRO A 230 -38.45 -27.18 54.84
C PRO A 230 -39.33 -26.16 55.58
N LEU A 231 -40.64 -26.19 55.31
CA LEU A 231 -41.63 -25.37 56.01
C LEU A 231 -41.51 -25.64 57.51
N GLU A 232 -40.92 -24.68 58.21
CA GLU A 232 -40.94 -24.61 59.66
C GLU A 232 -42.40 -24.46 60.10
N ALA A 233 -42.87 -25.45 60.86
CA ALA A 233 -44.19 -25.46 61.45
C ALA A 233 -44.35 -24.29 62.43
N ALA A 234 -44.95 -23.20 61.96
CA ALA A 234 -45.49 -22.14 62.82
C ALA A 234 -47.02 -22.20 62.75
N GLY A 235 -47.63 -22.55 63.88
CA GLY A 235 -49.06 -22.72 64.02
C GLY A 235 -49.87 -21.42 63.92
N LEU A 236 -51.19 -21.62 64.05
CA LEU A 236 -52.25 -20.61 64.09
C LEU A 236 -52.62 -19.93 62.77
N VAL A 237 -53.56 -20.53 62.02
CA VAL A 237 -54.76 -19.81 61.55
C VAL A 237 -55.97 -20.76 61.57
N PHE A 238 -56.80 -20.62 62.61
CA PHE A 238 -58.28 -20.61 62.61
C PHE A 238 -59.00 -21.41 61.49
N ALA A 239 -59.72 -22.50 61.81
CA ALA A 239 -61.09 -22.44 62.35
C ALA A 239 -62.01 -21.50 61.55
N TYR A 240 -62.50 -21.92 60.37
CA TYR A 240 -63.74 -21.44 59.76
C TYR A 240 -64.02 -22.27 58.49
N ALA A 241 -64.94 -23.23 58.58
CA ALA A 241 -65.88 -23.67 57.52
C ALA A 241 -66.44 -25.06 57.84
N GLU A 242 -67.13 -25.18 58.97
CA GLU A 242 -68.30 -26.05 59.03
C GLU A 242 -69.37 -25.47 58.08
N ALA A 243 -70.20 -26.38 57.55
CA ALA A 243 -71.44 -26.11 56.81
C ALA A 243 -71.31 -25.57 55.38
N ALA A 244 -71.27 -26.49 54.40
CA ALA A 244 -72.13 -26.39 53.22
C ALA A 244 -72.03 -27.66 52.34
N ILE A 245 -73.19 -28.29 52.13
CA ILE A 245 -73.53 -29.15 50.99
C ILE A 245 -73.16 -30.64 51.16
N VAL A 246 -73.86 -31.23 52.12
CA VAL A 246 -74.56 -32.50 51.89
C VAL A 246 -75.50 -32.35 50.69
N GLY A 247 -75.44 -33.33 49.78
CA GLY A 247 -76.55 -33.66 48.88
C GLY A 247 -76.39 -33.15 47.44
N ILE A 248 -76.35 -34.07 46.48
CA ILE A 248 -77.35 -34.22 45.39
C ILE A 248 -76.83 -35.27 44.37
N THR A 249 -77.46 -36.47 44.43
CA THR A 249 -77.84 -37.45 43.37
C THR A 249 -76.77 -37.94 42.38
N SER A 250 -76.41 -39.23 42.31
CA SER A 250 -77.15 -40.45 41.88
C SER A 250 -77.31 -40.65 40.36
N ARG A 251 -76.77 -41.79 39.87
CA ARG A 251 -77.08 -42.58 38.66
C ARG A 251 -77.20 -41.87 37.30
N LEU A 252 -76.36 -42.23 36.34
CA LEU A 252 -76.54 -43.40 35.44
C LEU A 252 -75.18 -43.80 34.84
#